data_AF-A0A8J2Q651-F1
#
_entry.id   AF-A0A8J2Q651-F1
#
_cell.length_a   1.000
_cell.length_b   1.000
_cell.length_c   1.000
_cell.angle_alpha   90.00
_cell.angle_beta   90.00
_cell.angle_gamma   90.00
#
_symmetry.space_group_name_H-M   'P 1'
#
loop_
_entity.id
_entity.type
_entity.pdbx_description
1 polymer ?
#
loop_
_entity_poly.entity_id
_entity_poly.type
_entity_poly.pdbx_seq_one_letter_code
_entity_poly.pdbx_strand_id
1 'polypeptide(L)'
;IPPMVNQAKQVALNPRHSGNAQSWRDTNEHLLSAVRQVGDAITGAGGSRPPSQNLLVESVPPKAPTSPVVHDRVYIREDIPTPPRPPPPVEISPPPRPPPPPETDDEEETRAFWERYPLPGASSQPILSAAHNLHQELRQWSSHENEIVAAAKRMAILMARLSQLVRGEGGTKKDLIDCAKAIADSSEEVTRLAVQLARQCTDIKMRMTLLQVCERIPTIATQLKILSTVKATMLGSQAVQFKQFKNGRQCNVVRTTRDFWISRNPLNLFITRTFSAAIGPYGQPVDGSEEDEEAMQQLVLNAQNLMQSVKDTVRAAEAASIKIRTNSGLRLRWIRKPMWSNF
;
A
#
# COMPACT_ATOMS: atom_id res chain seq x y z
N ILE A 1 16.25 -43.03 -9.77
CA ILE A 1 16.81 -43.65 -8.55
C ILE A 1 16.90 -45.18 -8.65
N PRO A 2 15.82 -45.95 -8.93
CA PRO A 2 15.89 -47.42 -8.94
C PRO A 2 16.96 -48.03 -9.89
N PRO A 3 17.17 -47.52 -11.12
CA PRO A 3 18.22 -48.04 -12.01
C PRO A 3 19.63 -47.90 -11.44
N MET A 4 19.92 -46.76 -10.80
CA MET A 4 21.21 -46.50 -10.16
C MET A 4 21.47 -47.47 -9.00
N VAL A 5 20.45 -47.70 -8.15
CA VAL A 5 20.55 -48.66 -7.03
C VAL A 5 20.78 -50.08 -7.53
N ASN A 6 20.10 -50.47 -8.60
CA ASN A 6 20.27 -51.80 -9.20
C ASN A 6 21.67 -51.97 -9.81
N GLN A 7 22.21 -50.98 -10.51
CA GLN A 7 23.57 -51.04 -11.05
C GLN A 7 24.63 -51.02 -9.96
N ALA A 8 24.43 -50.25 -8.89
CA ALA A 8 25.30 -50.25 -7.72
C ALA A 8 25.38 -51.64 -7.07
N LYS A 9 24.24 -52.34 -6.99
CA LYS A 9 24.17 -53.73 -6.51
C LYS A 9 24.97 -54.68 -7.41
N GLN A 10 24.90 -54.53 -8.74
CA GLN A 10 25.68 -55.35 -9.68
C GLN A 10 27.20 -55.09 -9.57
N VAL A 11 27.61 -53.86 -9.28
CA VAL A 11 29.01 -53.51 -8.98
C VAL A 11 29.46 -54.16 -7.67
N ALA A 12 28.63 -54.11 -6.62
CA ALA A 12 28.94 -54.70 -5.32
C ALA A 12 29.07 -56.23 -5.37
N LEU A 13 28.23 -56.90 -6.17
CA LEU A 13 28.28 -58.34 -6.37
C LEU A 13 29.53 -58.78 -7.17
N ASN A 14 30.03 -57.95 -8.07
CA ASN A 14 31.20 -58.26 -8.91
C ASN A 14 32.13 -57.03 -9.09
N PRO A 15 32.96 -56.69 -8.08
CA PRO A 15 33.74 -55.44 -8.08
C PRO A 15 34.84 -55.35 -9.15
N ARG A 16 35.32 -56.50 -9.63
CA ARG A 16 36.37 -56.58 -10.66
C ARG A 16 35.82 -56.44 -12.08
N HIS A 17 34.49 -56.47 -12.26
CA HIS A 17 33.87 -56.38 -13.58
C HIS A 17 33.67 -54.93 -14.01
N SER A 18 34.55 -54.45 -14.89
CA SER A 18 34.58 -53.04 -15.36
C SER A 18 33.28 -52.59 -16.06
N GLY A 19 32.55 -53.50 -16.71
CA GLY A 19 31.27 -53.21 -17.38
C GLY A 19 30.15 -52.79 -16.42
N ASN A 20 30.08 -53.41 -15.23
CA ASN A 20 29.11 -53.04 -14.20
C ASN A 20 29.44 -51.63 -13.65
N ALA A 21 30.74 -51.34 -13.47
CA ALA A 21 31.20 -50.04 -12.99
C ALA A 21 30.93 -48.93 -14.01
N GLN A 22 31.08 -49.21 -15.32
CA GLN A 22 30.71 -48.26 -16.39
C GLN A 22 29.19 -48.03 -16.42
N SER A 23 28.40 -49.10 -16.40
CA SER A 23 26.93 -49.01 -16.41
C SER A 23 26.39 -48.22 -15.22
N TRP A 24 27.00 -48.41 -14.04
CA TRP A 24 26.66 -47.61 -12.86
C TRP A 24 27.03 -46.13 -13.04
N ARG A 25 28.23 -45.81 -13.56
CA ARG A 25 28.64 -44.43 -13.88
C ARG A 25 27.68 -43.76 -14.86
N ASP A 26 27.27 -44.45 -15.92
CA ASP A 26 26.33 -43.93 -16.91
C ASP A 26 24.95 -43.64 -16.29
N THR A 27 24.45 -44.52 -15.41
CA THR A 27 23.19 -44.27 -14.67
C THR A 27 23.28 -43.10 -13.68
N ASN A 28 24.46 -42.86 -13.10
CA ASN A 28 24.70 -41.70 -12.24
C ASN A 28 24.74 -40.40 -13.04
N GLU A 29 25.42 -40.38 -14.19
CA GLU A 29 25.43 -39.22 -15.09
C GLU A 29 24.02 -38.87 -15.55
N HIS A 30 23.20 -39.87 -15.88
CA HIS A 30 21.79 -39.66 -16.21
C HIS A 30 21.01 -39.08 -15.02
N LEU A 31 21.25 -39.56 -13.79
CA LEU A 31 20.61 -39.00 -12.59
C LEU A 31 21.02 -37.54 -12.35
N LEU A 32 22.31 -37.22 -12.47
CA LEU A 32 22.81 -35.86 -12.34
C LEU A 32 22.23 -34.93 -13.41
N SER A 33 22.12 -35.40 -14.65
CA SER A 33 21.45 -34.68 -15.73
C SER A 33 19.98 -34.41 -15.42
N ALA A 34 19.24 -35.41 -14.93
CA ALA A 34 17.84 -35.24 -14.53
C ALA A 34 17.69 -34.24 -13.37
N VAL A 35 18.59 -34.26 -12.37
CA VAL A 35 18.60 -33.28 -11.28
C VAL A 35 18.90 -31.86 -11.81
N ARG A 36 19.84 -31.72 -12.74
CA ARG A 36 20.11 -30.44 -13.42
C ARG A 36 18.88 -29.93 -14.16
N GLN A 37 18.17 -30.78 -14.91
CA GLN A 37 16.93 -30.40 -15.60
C GLN A 37 15.83 -29.93 -14.63
N VAL A 38 15.70 -30.57 -13.46
CA VAL A 38 14.80 -30.10 -12.41
C VAL A 38 15.24 -28.72 -11.90
N GLY A 39 16.54 -28.51 -11.68
CA GLY A 39 17.10 -27.20 -11.35
C GLY A 39 16.76 -26.14 -12.41
N ASP A 40 17.01 -26.45 -13.67
CA ASP A 40 16.76 -25.55 -14.81
C ASP A 40 15.27 -25.21 -14.97
N ALA A 41 14.38 -26.16 -14.69
CA ALA A 41 12.94 -25.96 -14.70
C ALA A 41 12.46 -25.04 -13.56
N ILE A 42 13.11 -25.10 -12.39
CA ILE A 42 12.81 -24.23 -11.24
C ILE A 42 13.37 -22.82 -11.45
N THR A 43 14.60 -22.71 -11.96
CA THR A 43 15.27 -21.44 -12.23
C THR A 43 14.71 -20.74 -13.48
N GLY A 44 13.99 -21.47 -14.34
CA GLY A 44 13.50 -20.96 -15.62
C GLY A 44 14.59 -20.78 -16.68
N ALA A 45 15.78 -21.36 -16.45
CA ALA A 45 16.94 -21.26 -17.34
C ALA A 45 16.93 -22.30 -18.47
N GLY A 46 16.15 -23.39 -18.35
CA GLY A 46 16.17 -24.53 -19.27
C GLY A 46 15.07 -24.55 -20.34
N GLY A 47 14.26 -23.51 -20.46
CA GLY A 47 13.25 -23.43 -21.50
C GLY A 47 13.87 -23.01 -22.84
N SER A 48 14.24 -23.96 -23.69
CA SER A 48 14.23 -23.69 -25.13
C SER A 48 12.80 -23.27 -25.49
N ARG A 49 12.62 -21.95 -25.64
CA ARG A 49 11.38 -21.33 -26.12
C ARG A 49 11.01 -22.04 -27.43
N PRO A 50 9.84 -22.69 -27.57
CA PRO A 50 9.41 -23.15 -28.89
C PRO A 50 9.36 -21.93 -29.82
N PRO A 51 9.68 -22.06 -31.12
CA PRO A 51 9.57 -20.97 -32.07
C PRO A 51 8.08 -20.77 -32.39
N SER A 52 7.35 -20.19 -31.44
CA SER A 52 6.04 -19.61 -31.69
C SER A 52 6.29 -18.24 -32.30
N GLN A 53 6.10 -18.16 -33.61
CA GLN A 53 5.99 -16.90 -34.33
C GLN A 53 5.01 -15.98 -33.58
N ASN A 54 5.45 -14.75 -33.27
CA ASN A 54 4.72 -13.65 -32.59
C ASN A 54 5.00 -13.39 -31.09
N LEU A 55 6.27 -13.28 -30.68
CA LEU A 55 6.64 -12.55 -29.44
C LEU A 55 7.76 -11.54 -29.74
N LEU A 56 7.42 -10.26 -29.79
CA LEU A 56 8.29 -9.11 -30.08
C LEU A 56 9.17 -8.65 -28.90
N VAL A 57 9.54 -9.52 -27.95
CA VAL A 57 10.53 -9.16 -26.93
C VAL A 57 11.42 -10.36 -26.63
N GLU A 58 12.54 -10.43 -27.35
CA GLU A 58 13.74 -11.16 -26.93
C GLU A 58 14.27 -10.42 -25.68
N SER A 59 14.31 -11.08 -24.53
CA SER A 59 14.97 -10.54 -23.33
C SER A 59 16.49 -10.64 -23.51
N VAL A 60 17.03 -9.80 -24.39
CA VAL A 60 18.46 -9.56 -24.48
C VAL A 60 18.88 -8.92 -23.15
N PRO A 61 19.92 -9.43 -22.45
CA PRO A 61 20.46 -8.74 -21.29
C PRO A 61 20.79 -7.30 -21.72
N PRO A 62 20.38 -6.26 -20.95
CA PRO A 62 20.52 -4.89 -21.40
C PRO A 62 21.98 -4.64 -21.78
N LYS A 63 22.21 -4.45 -23.09
CA LYS A 63 23.52 -4.04 -23.59
C LYS A 63 23.83 -2.74 -22.87
N ALA A 64 24.96 -2.68 -22.18
CA ALA A 64 25.39 -1.45 -21.53
C ALA A 64 25.24 -0.31 -22.55
N PRO A 65 24.65 0.84 -22.16
CA PRO A 65 24.56 1.97 -23.06
C PRO A 65 25.95 2.20 -23.66
N THR A 66 25.99 2.36 -24.98
CA THR A 66 27.23 2.67 -25.70
C THR A 66 27.97 3.76 -24.95
N SER A 67 29.31 3.67 -24.96
CA SER A 67 30.24 4.60 -24.35
C SER A 67 29.68 6.02 -24.34
N PRO A 68 29.78 6.76 -23.20
CA PRO A 68 29.21 8.10 -23.11
C PRO A 68 29.61 8.88 -24.35
N VAL A 69 28.62 9.42 -25.06
CA VAL A 69 28.88 10.36 -26.13
C VAL A 69 29.53 11.55 -25.45
N VAL A 70 30.85 11.58 -25.43
CA VAL A 70 31.60 12.76 -25.03
C VAL A 70 31.24 13.79 -26.07
N HIS A 71 30.35 14.71 -25.72
CA HIS A 71 30.17 15.93 -26.46
C HIS A 71 31.43 16.77 -26.24
N ASP A 72 32.54 16.35 -26.85
CA ASP A 72 33.72 17.17 -27.05
C ASP A 72 33.40 18.16 -28.18
N ARG A 73 32.33 18.93 -27.97
CA ARG A 73 32.17 20.19 -28.67
C ARG A 73 33.19 21.11 -28.04
N VAL A 74 34.43 21.02 -28.54
CA VAL A 74 35.22 22.23 -28.72
C VAL A 74 34.25 23.21 -29.35
N TYR A 75 33.90 24.26 -28.60
CA TYR A 75 33.17 25.39 -29.16
C TYR A 75 34.12 26.03 -30.17
N ILE A 76 34.21 25.47 -31.36
CA ILE A 76 34.67 26.20 -32.53
C ILE A 76 33.53 27.18 -32.78
N ARG A 77 33.66 28.34 -32.16
CA ARG A 77 32.93 29.53 -32.56
C ARG A 77 33.47 29.83 -33.95
N GLU A 78 32.94 29.18 -34.98
CA GLU A 78 33.06 29.71 -36.32
C GLU A 78 32.45 31.11 -36.23
N ASP A 79 33.27 32.15 -36.39
CA ASP A 79 32.81 33.52 -36.54
C ASP A 79 32.07 33.61 -37.89
N ILE A 80 30.88 33.03 -37.93
CA ILE A 80 29.92 33.19 -39.02
C ILE A 80 29.46 34.66 -38.92
N PRO A 81 29.72 35.51 -39.93
CA PRO A 81 29.24 36.88 -39.94
C PRO A 81 27.73 36.88 -39.73
N THR A 82 27.24 37.68 -38.79
CA THR A 82 25.83 37.75 -38.43
C THR A 82 24.99 38.05 -39.68
N PRO A 83 24.05 37.16 -40.08
CA PRO A 83 23.23 37.41 -41.25
C PRO A 83 22.36 38.65 -41.02
N PRO A 84 22.16 39.51 -42.04
CA PRO A 84 21.33 40.71 -41.92
C PRO A 84 19.91 40.32 -41.50
N ARG A 85 19.36 41.08 -40.55
CA ARG A 85 18.05 40.82 -39.95
C ARG A 85 16.96 40.81 -41.04
N PRO A 86 16.29 39.67 -41.31
CA PRO A 86 15.16 39.63 -42.24
C PRO A 86 13.98 40.45 -41.68
N PRO A 87 13.10 40.98 -42.55
CA PRO A 87 11.89 41.67 -42.10
C PRO A 87 11.06 40.76 -41.18
N PRO A 88 10.40 41.32 -40.15
CA PRO A 88 9.66 40.54 -39.18
C PRO A 88 8.63 39.67 -39.90
N PRO A 89 8.66 38.33 -39.72
CA PRO A 89 7.58 37.48 -40.20
C PRO A 89 6.28 37.95 -39.56
N VAL A 90 5.20 38.01 -40.35
CA VAL A 90 3.85 38.11 -39.78
C VAL A 90 3.72 37.01 -38.73
N GLU A 91 3.43 37.39 -37.49
CA GLU A 91 3.30 36.48 -36.34
C GLU A 91 2.27 35.38 -36.66
N ILE A 92 2.73 34.27 -37.22
CA ILE A 92 2.06 33.00 -37.04
C ILE A 92 2.53 32.53 -35.67
N SER A 93 1.83 33.00 -34.64
CA SER A 93 2.02 32.53 -33.27
C SER A 93 1.98 31.00 -33.32
N PRO A 94 2.93 30.26 -32.70
CA PRO A 94 2.72 28.84 -32.48
C PRO A 94 1.36 28.68 -31.78
N PRO A 95 0.54 27.69 -32.15
CA PRO A 95 -0.76 27.52 -31.55
C PRO A 95 -0.59 27.53 -30.02
N PRO A 96 -1.42 28.29 -29.29
CA PRO A 96 -1.30 28.38 -27.84
C PRO A 96 -1.27 26.95 -27.32
N ARG A 97 -0.18 26.60 -26.61
CA ARG A 97 -0.05 25.29 -25.98
C ARG A 97 -1.34 25.10 -25.17
N PRO A 98 -2.16 24.08 -25.46
CA PRO A 98 -3.33 23.82 -24.65
C PRO A 98 -2.87 23.75 -23.19
N PRO A 99 -3.64 24.29 -22.24
CA PRO A 99 -3.29 24.16 -20.84
C PRO A 99 -2.96 22.68 -20.60
N PRO A 100 -1.80 22.37 -19.99
CA PRO A 100 -1.52 20.98 -19.65
C PRO A 100 -2.77 20.45 -18.95
N PRO A 101 -3.25 19.24 -19.31
CA PRO A 101 -4.40 18.67 -18.63
C PRO A 101 -4.14 18.80 -17.12
N PRO A 102 -5.15 19.12 -16.29
CA PRO A 102 -5.02 19.02 -14.86
C PRO A 102 -4.91 17.54 -14.48
N GLU A 103 -3.80 16.91 -14.85
CA GLU A 103 -3.20 15.85 -14.07
C GLU A 103 -2.67 16.58 -12.84
N THR A 104 -3.52 16.79 -11.83
CA THR A 104 -2.98 16.79 -10.48
C THR A 104 -2.27 15.46 -10.35
N ASP A 105 -0.95 15.46 -10.49
CA ASP A 105 -0.15 14.28 -10.16
C ASP A 105 -0.46 13.99 -8.69
N ASP A 106 -1.31 12.98 -8.44
CA ASP A 106 -1.70 12.57 -7.08
C ASP A 106 -0.44 12.36 -6.21
N GLU A 107 0.71 12.07 -6.84
CA GLU A 107 2.01 11.99 -6.18
C GLU A 107 2.60 13.33 -5.77
N GLU A 108 2.40 14.39 -6.56
CA GLU A 108 2.82 15.75 -6.22
C GLU A 108 1.93 16.34 -5.12
N GLU A 109 0.64 16.07 -5.13
CA GLU A 109 -0.25 16.44 -4.02
C GLU A 109 0.15 15.69 -2.73
N THR A 110 0.46 14.40 -2.84
CA THR A 110 0.98 13.62 -1.71
C THR A 110 2.30 14.20 -1.20
N ARG A 111 3.24 14.55 -2.09
CA ARG A 111 4.53 15.15 -1.73
C ARG A 111 4.34 16.50 -1.05
N ALA A 112 3.54 17.39 -1.63
CA ALA A 112 3.24 18.70 -1.09
C ALA A 112 2.58 18.63 0.29
N PHE A 113 1.72 17.63 0.53
CA PHE A 113 1.15 17.39 1.86
C PHE A 113 2.24 17.10 2.90
N TRP A 114 3.16 16.19 2.59
CA TRP A 114 4.22 15.79 3.53
C TRP A 114 5.33 16.83 3.70
N GLU A 115 5.60 17.67 2.69
CA GLU A 115 6.52 18.81 2.80
C GLU A 115 5.99 19.91 3.70
N ARG A 116 4.67 20.15 3.68
CA ARG A 116 4.01 21.16 4.52
C ARG A 116 3.82 20.71 5.96
N TYR A 117 3.99 19.43 6.25
CA TYR A 117 3.71 18.87 7.58
C TYR A 117 4.94 18.96 8.49
N PRO A 118 4.92 19.77 9.57
CA PRO A 118 6.06 19.87 10.47
C PRO A 118 6.23 18.55 11.26
N LEU A 119 7.31 17.83 11.01
CA LEU A 119 7.71 16.63 11.76
C LEU A 119 8.26 16.84 13.20
N PRO A 120 8.48 18.06 13.77
CA PRO A 120 9.03 18.20 15.13
C PRO A 120 8.19 17.64 16.30
N GLY A 121 7.01 17.05 16.05
CA GLY A 121 6.16 16.42 17.07
C GLY A 121 5.87 14.93 16.88
N ALA A 122 6.49 14.25 15.90
CA ALA A 122 6.09 12.90 15.49
C ALA A 122 6.21 11.82 16.59
N SER A 123 7.12 11.99 17.56
CA SER A 123 7.23 11.10 18.73
C SER A 123 6.04 11.22 19.70
N SER A 124 5.45 12.41 19.81
CA SER A 124 4.28 12.67 20.65
C SER A 124 2.95 12.29 19.98
N GLN A 125 2.97 11.93 18.70
CA GLN A 125 1.76 11.67 17.90
C GLN A 125 1.80 10.27 17.29
N PRO A 126 1.35 9.24 18.02
CA PRO A 126 1.49 7.85 17.57
C PRO A 126 0.67 7.51 16.32
N ILE A 127 -0.47 8.19 16.08
CA ILE A 127 -1.27 8.05 14.84
C ILE A 127 -0.52 8.64 13.64
N LEU A 128 0.08 9.82 13.80
CA LEU A 128 0.88 10.46 12.76
C LEU A 128 2.10 9.61 12.42
N SER A 129 2.78 9.06 13.44
CA SER A 129 3.88 8.14 13.25
C SER A 129 3.45 6.91 12.43
N ALA A 130 2.29 6.31 12.74
CA ALA A 130 1.75 5.18 11.97
C ALA A 130 1.49 5.55 10.50
N ALA A 131 0.89 6.72 10.25
CA ALA A 131 0.65 7.24 8.91
C ALA A 131 1.96 7.46 8.13
N HIS A 132 2.95 8.06 8.78
CA HIS A 132 4.27 8.32 8.18
C HIS A 132 5.01 7.02 7.85
N ASN A 133 4.97 6.02 8.74
CA ASN A 133 5.56 4.71 8.50
C ASN A 133 4.95 4.00 7.27
N LEU A 134 3.64 4.11 7.07
CA LEU A 134 3.00 3.61 5.85
C LEU A 134 3.49 4.42 4.63
N HIS A 135 3.52 5.75 4.72
CA HIS A 135 3.96 6.61 3.62
C HIS A 135 5.41 6.32 3.18
N GLN A 136 6.35 6.10 4.12
CA GLN A 136 7.75 5.76 3.81
C GLN A 136 7.90 4.48 2.98
N GLU A 137 7.01 3.50 3.18
CA GLU A 137 7.02 2.25 2.43
C GLU A 137 6.39 2.40 1.05
N LEU A 138 5.44 3.34 0.92
CA LEU A 138 4.71 3.59 -0.32
C LEU A 138 5.44 4.57 -1.24
N ARG A 139 6.24 5.51 -0.72
CA ARG A 139 6.96 6.52 -1.52
C ARG A 139 7.93 5.92 -2.53
N GLN A 140 8.48 4.74 -2.24
CA GLN A 140 9.41 4.04 -3.14
C GLN A 140 8.70 3.45 -4.36
N TRP A 141 7.37 3.36 -4.34
CA TRP A 141 6.55 2.80 -5.42
C TRP A 141 5.88 3.92 -6.22
N SER A 142 5.90 3.81 -7.55
CA SER A 142 5.03 4.63 -8.40
C SER A 142 3.56 4.25 -8.19
N SER A 143 2.66 5.23 -8.10
CA SER A 143 1.20 4.98 -8.16
C SER A 143 0.67 4.89 -9.59
N HIS A 144 1.47 5.21 -10.60
CA HIS A 144 1.06 5.11 -11.99
C HIS A 144 0.76 3.65 -12.35
N GLU A 145 -0.45 3.38 -12.84
CA GLU A 145 -0.96 2.03 -13.12
C GLU A 145 -0.90 1.09 -11.88
N ASN A 146 -1.03 1.64 -10.68
CA ASN A 146 -1.07 0.87 -9.44
C ASN A 146 -2.08 1.46 -8.44
N GLU A 147 -3.35 1.06 -8.60
CA GLU A 147 -4.46 1.53 -7.75
C GLU A 147 -4.31 1.08 -6.29
N ILE A 148 -3.64 -0.04 -6.01
CA ILE A 148 -3.37 -0.50 -4.63
C ILE A 148 -2.46 0.51 -3.93
N VAL A 149 -1.35 0.88 -4.57
CA VAL A 149 -0.41 1.87 -4.04
C VAL A 149 -1.06 3.26 -3.95
N ALA A 150 -1.84 3.65 -4.97
CA ALA A 150 -2.56 4.93 -4.97
C ALA A 150 -3.55 5.02 -3.79
N ALA A 151 -4.38 3.99 -3.58
CA ALA A 151 -5.32 3.92 -2.47
C ALA A 151 -4.60 3.92 -1.11
N ALA A 152 -3.52 3.16 -0.97
CA ALA A 152 -2.72 3.13 0.26
C ALA A 152 -2.05 4.50 0.56
N LYS A 153 -1.61 5.25 -0.46
CA LYS A 153 -1.08 6.61 -0.31
C LYS A 153 -2.16 7.57 0.21
N ARG A 154 -3.37 7.50 -0.36
CA ARG A 154 -4.54 8.25 0.15
C ARG A 154 -4.83 7.90 1.62
N MET A 155 -4.76 6.64 2.00
CA MET A 155 -4.93 6.22 3.41
C MET A 155 -3.89 6.86 4.35
N ALA A 156 -2.63 6.95 3.93
CA ALA A 156 -1.58 7.57 4.75
C ALA A 156 -1.85 9.07 4.98
N ILE A 157 -2.27 9.81 3.95
CA ILE A 157 -2.64 11.23 4.07
C ILE A 157 -3.85 11.40 4.99
N LEU A 158 -4.90 10.62 4.77
CA LEU A 158 -6.11 10.67 5.60
C LEU A 158 -5.82 10.31 7.07
N MET A 159 -4.91 9.38 7.33
CA MET A 159 -4.51 9.02 8.69
C MET A 159 -3.71 10.13 9.38
N ALA A 160 -2.85 10.84 8.63
CA ALA A 160 -2.19 12.04 9.14
C ALA A 160 -3.21 13.15 9.43
N ARG A 161 -4.21 13.37 8.56
CA ARG A 161 -5.30 14.32 8.82
C ARG A 161 -6.14 13.91 10.04
N LEU A 162 -6.41 12.62 10.21
CA LEU A 162 -7.12 12.10 11.38
C LEU A 162 -6.37 12.45 12.67
N SER A 163 -5.03 12.38 12.68
CA SER A 163 -4.23 12.74 13.87
C SER A 163 -4.39 14.20 14.32
N GLN A 164 -4.64 15.14 13.38
CA GLN A 164 -4.92 16.54 13.70
C GLN A 164 -6.32 16.68 14.29
N LEU A 165 -7.30 16.06 13.64
CA LEU A 165 -8.71 16.14 14.00
C LEU A 165 -9.01 15.55 15.39
N VAL A 166 -8.37 14.43 15.77
CA VAL A 166 -8.57 13.82 17.10
C VAL A 166 -7.98 14.65 18.24
N ARG A 167 -7.02 15.55 17.94
CA ARG A 167 -6.44 16.50 18.89
C ARG A 167 -7.24 17.80 19.00
N GLY A 168 -8.29 17.96 18.19
CA GLY A 168 -9.09 19.18 18.13
C GLY A 168 -8.44 20.32 17.34
N GLU A 169 -7.34 20.05 16.64
CA GLU A 169 -6.64 21.05 15.82
C GLU A 169 -7.24 21.07 14.40
N GLY A 170 -7.85 22.19 14.01
CA GLY A 170 -8.13 22.51 12.60
C GLY A 170 -9.34 21.82 11.96
N GLY A 171 -10.34 21.33 12.71
CA GLY A 171 -11.57 20.80 12.11
C GLY A 171 -12.73 20.60 13.07
N THR A 172 -13.91 20.34 12.50
CA THR A 172 -15.15 20.10 13.24
C THR A 172 -15.33 18.62 13.58
N LYS A 173 -16.23 18.31 14.52
CA LYS A 173 -16.69 16.94 14.80
C LYS A 173 -17.11 16.20 13.51
N LYS A 174 -17.75 16.91 12.59
CA LYS A 174 -18.18 16.38 11.30
C LYS A 174 -16.97 15.96 10.45
N ASP A 175 -15.95 16.80 10.38
CA ASP A 175 -14.73 16.52 9.61
C ASP A 175 -13.98 15.28 10.14
N LEU A 176 -13.97 15.06 11.46
CA LEU A 176 -13.41 13.85 12.07
C LEU A 176 -14.14 12.59 11.57
N ILE A 177 -15.47 12.61 11.59
CA ILE A 177 -16.30 11.48 11.14
C ILE A 177 -16.14 11.24 9.64
N ASP A 178 -16.14 12.30 8.84
CA ASP A 178 -16.01 12.20 7.40
C ASP A 178 -14.60 11.73 7.00
N CYS A 179 -13.57 12.13 7.74
CA CYS A 179 -12.20 11.61 7.59
C CYS A 179 -12.14 10.10 7.89
N ALA A 180 -12.78 9.63 8.97
CA ALA A 180 -12.82 8.21 9.32
C ALA A 180 -13.56 7.36 8.27
N LYS A 181 -14.63 7.90 7.68
CA LYS A 181 -15.34 7.27 6.55
C LYS A 181 -14.45 7.18 5.32
N ALA A 182 -13.77 8.27 4.94
CA ALA A 182 -12.86 8.26 3.80
C ALA A 182 -11.70 7.25 3.94
N ILE A 183 -11.19 7.05 5.17
CA ILE A 183 -10.20 6.00 5.46
C ILE A 183 -10.81 4.62 5.23
N ALA A 184 -12.04 4.38 5.71
CA ALA A 184 -12.73 3.11 5.53
C ALA A 184 -12.98 2.81 4.04
N ASP A 185 -13.45 3.78 3.26
CA ASP A 185 -13.71 3.63 1.83
C ASP A 185 -12.41 3.35 1.06
N SER A 186 -11.32 4.04 1.40
CA SER A 186 -10.00 3.78 0.80
C SER A 186 -9.45 2.40 1.17
N SER A 187 -9.72 1.93 2.40
CA SER A 187 -9.31 0.59 2.87
C SER A 187 -10.10 -0.55 2.22
N GLU A 188 -11.38 -0.30 1.91
CA GLU A 188 -12.22 -1.22 1.14
C GLU A 188 -11.64 -1.40 -0.27
N GLU A 189 -11.22 -0.31 -0.90
CA GLU A 189 -10.60 -0.35 -2.22
C GLU A 189 -9.29 -1.16 -2.23
N VAL A 190 -8.40 -0.93 -1.24
CA VAL A 190 -7.19 -1.76 -1.06
C VAL A 190 -7.53 -3.24 -0.92
N THR A 191 -8.54 -3.56 -0.11
CA THR A 191 -8.96 -4.95 0.13
C THR A 191 -9.54 -5.59 -1.14
N ARG A 192 -10.40 -4.85 -1.86
CA ARG A 192 -11.03 -5.29 -3.11
C ARG A 192 -9.99 -5.64 -4.16
N LEU A 193 -9.03 -4.74 -4.39
CA LEU A 193 -7.94 -4.92 -5.36
C LEU A 193 -7.01 -6.06 -4.95
N ALA A 194 -6.66 -6.18 -3.67
CA ALA A 194 -5.84 -7.27 -3.14
C ALA A 194 -6.51 -8.64 -3.36
N VAL A 195 -7.82 -8.76 -3.12
CA VAL A 195 -8.57 -9.99 -3.37
C VAL A 195 -8.64 -10.32 -4.86
N GLN A 196 -8.81 -9.33 -5.74
CA GLN A 196 -8.76 -9.54 -7.18
C GLN A 196 -7.39 -10.05 -7.65
N LEU A 197 -6.32 -9.46 -7.14
CA LEU A 197 -4.95 -9.91 -7.40
C LEU A 197 -4.72 -11.35 -6.90
N ALA A 198 -5.16 -11.66 -5.67
CA ALA A 198 -5.06 -12.98 -5.08
C ALA A 198 -5.74 -14.06 -5.94
N ARG A 199 -6.92 -13.76 -6.51
CA ARG A 199 -7.65 -14.67 -7.41
C ARG A 199 -6.87 -15.01 -8.68
N GLN A 200 -6.04 -14.08 -9.16
CA GLN A 200 -5.22 -14.27 -10.36
C GLN A 200 -3.84 -14.85 -10.06
N CYS A 201 -3.46 -14.97 -8.79
CA CYS A 201 -2.21 -15.59 -8.37
C CYS A 201 -2.25 -17.12 -8.54
N THR A 202 -1.24 -17.67 -9.21
CA THR A 202 -1.07 -19.11 -9.45
C THR A 202 -0.39 -19.81 -8.29
N ASP A 203 0.46 -19.11 -7.52
CA ASP A 203 1.10 -19.66 -6.34
C ASP A 203 0.12 -19.70 -5.15
N ILE A 204 -0.15 -20.91 -4.67
CA ILE A 204 -1.13 -21.13 -3.60
C ILE A 204 -0.68 -20.49 -2.29
N LYS A 205 0.62 -20.57 -1.94
CA LYS A 205 1.13 -20.03 -0.68
C LYS A 205 1.05 -18.50 -0.70
N MET A 206 1.52 -17.88 -1.77
CA MET A 206 1.47 -16.41 -1.93
C MET A 206 0.02 -15.91 -1.91
N ARG A 207 -0.89 -16.61 -2.58
CA ARG A 207 -2.33 -16.30 -2.55
C ARG A 207 -2.91 -16.36 -1.13
N MET A 208 -2.62 -17.43 -0.38
CA MET A 208 -3.12 -17.58 0.99
C MET A 208 -2.57 -16.50 1.91
N THR A 209 -1.27 -16.20 1.82
CA THR A 209 -0.64 -15.11 2.58
C THR A 209 -1.32 -13.78 2.30
N LEU A 210 -1.58 -13.44 1.03
CA LEU A 210 -2.25 -12.20 0.66
C LEU A 210 -3.68 -12.12 1.22
N LEU A 211 -4.46 -13.20 1.12
CA LEU A 211 -5.83 -13.24 1.64
C LEU A 211 -5.88 -13.08 3.17
N GLN A 212 -4.98 -13.77 3.89
CA GLN A 212 -4.89 -13.72 5.34
C GLN A 212 -4.54 -12.31 5.86
N VAL A 213 -3.68 -11.58 5.16
CA VAL A 213 -3.32 -10.22 5.61
C VAL A 213 -4.43 -9.21 5.31
N CYS A 214 -5.12 -9.33 4.16
CA CYS A 214 -6.12 -8.36 3.74
C CYS A 214 -7.49 -8.55 4.39
N GLU A 215 -7.87 -9.77 4.80
CA GLU A 215 -9.17 -10.03 5.47
C GLU A 215 -9.31 -9.34 6.84
N ARG A 216 -8.20 -8.92 7.45
CA ARG A 216 -8.18 -8.16 8.71
C ARG A 216 -8.64 -6.71 8.53
N ILE A 217 -8.38 -6.12 7.35
CA ILE A 217 -8.58 -4.69 7.08
C ILE A 217 -10.04 -4.25 7.30
N PRO A 218 -11.08 -4.95 6.77
CA PRO A 218 -12.46 -4.52 6.94
C PRO A 218 -12.92 -4.41 8.40
N THR A 219 -12.47 -5.34 9.25
CA THR A 219 -12.80 -5.35 10.68
C THR A 219 -12.16 -4.16 11.40
N ILE A 220 -10.87 -3.91 11.16
CA ILE A 220 -10.14 -2.81 11.77
C ILE A 220 -10.70 -1.46 11.31
N ALA A 221 -11.03 -1.31 10.03
CA ALA A 221 -11.65 -0.09 9.49
C ALA A 221 -13.05 0.18 10.09
N THR A 222 -13.82 -0.87 10.35
CA THR A 222 -15.12 -0.74 11.03
C THR A 222 -14.95 -0.26 12.47
N GLN A 223 -13.98 -0.83 13.19
CA GLN A 223 -13.62 -0.36 14.54
C GLN A 223 -13.17 1.11 14.53
N LEU A 224 -12.37 1.54 13.53
CA LEU A 224 -11.95 2.93 13.39
C LEU A 224 -13.15 3.89 13.29
N LYS A 225 -14.18 3.54 12.49
CA LYS A 225 -15.41 4.33 12.37
C LYS A 225 -16.14 4.47 13.70
N ILE A 226 -16.22 3.39 14.47
CA ILE A 226 -16.87 3.37 15.79
C ILE A 226 -16.08 4.26 16.76
N LEU A 227 -14.77 4.04 16.89
CA LEU A 227 -13.89 4.80 17.78
C LEU A 227 -13.85 6.29 17.43
N SER A 228 -13.85 6.62 16.14
CA SER A 228 -13.93 8.00 15.66
C SER A 228 -15.26 8.66 16.05
N THR A 229 -16.37 7.91 16.00
CA THR A 229 -17.68 8.39 16.45
C THR A 229 -17.73 8.61 17.96
N VAL A 230 -17.12 7.71 18.73
CA VAL A 230 -16.97 7.86 20.18
C VAL A 230 -16.17 9.13 20.51
N LYS A 231 -14.99 9.32 19.90
CA LYS A 231 -14.17 10.52 20.10
C LYS A 231 -14.91 11.80 19.70
N ALA A 232 -15.62 11.77 18.58
CA ALA A 232 -16.46 12.87 18.11
C ALA A 232 -17.55 13.25 19.13
N THR A 233 -18.15 12.28 19.83
CA THR A 233 -19.12 12.59 20.90
C THR A 233 -18.46 13.19 22.13
N MET A 234 -17.23 12.79 22.46
CA MET A 234 -16.49 13.31 23.63
C MET A 234 -16.00 14.75 23.41
N LEU A 235 -15.52 15.08 22.20
CA LEU A 235 -15.17 16.46 21.82
C LEU A 235 -16.35 17.45 21.93
N GLY A 236 -17.58 16.96 21.76
CA GLY A 236 -18.80 17.77 21.89
C GLY A 236 -19.27 17.98 23.33
N SER A 237 -18.82 17.14 24.28
CA SER A 237 -19.26 17.18 25.68
C SER A 237 -18.45 18.15 26.55
N GLN A 238 -17.24 18.52 26.11
CA GLN A 238 -16.39 19.48 26.84
C GLN A 238 -16.87 20.95 26.75
N ALA A 239 -17.88 21.27 25.94
CA ALA A 239 -18.28 22.66 25.67
C ALA A 239 -19.78 22.99 25.92
N VAL A 240 -20.55 22.14 26.59
CA VAL A 240 -21.99 22.40 26.76
C VAL A 240 -22.44 22.34 28.22
N GLN A 241 -21.92 23.26 29.05
CA GLN A 241 -22.69 23.78 30.16
C GLN A 241 -23.77 24.75 29.61
N PHE A 242 -24.92 24.24 29.17
CA PHE A 242 -26.09 25.12 29.03
C PHE A 242 -26.59 25.48 30.43
N LYS A 243 -26.18 26.65 30.95
CA LYS A 243 -26.85 27.30 32.08
C LYS A 243 -28.19 27.83 31.60
N GLN A 244 -29.24 27.00 31.62
CA GLN A 244 -30.61 27.55 31.56
C GLN A 244 -31.01 28.05 32.95
N PHE A 245 -31.21 29.36 33.07
CA PHE A 245 -31.94 29.94 34.19
C PHE A 245 -33.45 29.79 33.94
N LYS A 246 -34.10 28.92 34.71
CA LYS A 246 -35.56 28.97 34.91
C LYS A 246 -35.86 29.06 36.40
N ASN A 247 -36.57 30.13 36.78
CA ASN A 247 -37.08 30.38 38.14
C ASN A 247 -36.04 30.27 39.27
N GLY A 248 -34.84 30.84 39.07
CA GLY A 248 -33.86 31.01 40.14
C GLY A 248 -33.26 29.73 40.72
N ARG A 249 -33.47 28.56 40.10
CA ARG A 249 -32.82 27.30 40.49
C ARG A 249 -32.05 26.71 39.31
N GLN A 250 -30.79 26.36 39.58
CA GLN A 250 -29.88 25.74 38.63
C GLN A 250 -30.30 24.28 38.40
N CYS A 251 -30.57 23.90 37.15
CA CYS A 251 -30.86 22.52 36.78
C CYS A 251 -29.97 22.10 35.60
N ASN A 252 -29.25 20.99 35.76
CA ASN A 252 -28.45 20.39 34.70
C ASN A 252 -29.36 19.54 33.79
N VAL A 253 -29.38 19.80 32.49
CA VAL A 253 -30.13 19.01 31.49
C VAL A 253 -29.13 18.39 30.51
N VAL A 254 -29.04 17.06 30.50
CA VAL A 254 -28.26 16.30 29.51
C VAL A 254 -29.19 15.92 28.36
N ARG A 255 -28.90 16.39 27.14
CA ARG A 255 -29.59 15.93 25.92
C ARG A 255 -28.78 14.80 25.28
N THR A 256 -29.33 13.59 25.27
CA THR A 256 -28.79 12.45 24.52
C THR A 256 -29.38 12.48 23.11
N THR A 257 -28.63 12.93 22.11
CA THR A 257 -29.00 12.76 20.70
C THR A 257 -28.90 11.30 20.32
N ARG A 258 -30.03 10.60 20.30
CA ARG A 258 -30.25 9.40 19.47
C ARG A 258 -30.30 9.86 18.02
N ASP A 259 -29.51 9.25 17.13
CA ASP A 259 -29.95 8.95 15.75
C ASP A 259 -28.97 8.04 14.98
N PHE A 260 -29.58 7.00 14.39
CA PHE A 260 -29.30 6.34 13.11
C PHE A 260 -28.00 5.54 12.87
N TRP A 261 -28.16 4.20 12.75
CA TRP A 261 -27.58 3.36 11.67
C TRP A 261 -28.48 2.14 11.41
N ILE A 262 -29.15 2.11 10.26
CA ILE A 262 -29.61 0.86 9.61
C ILE A 262 -28.85 0.77 8.28
N SER A 263 -28.04 -0.26 8.10
CA SER A 263 -27.80 -0.82 6.76
C SER A 263 -27.36 -2.28 6.88
N ARG A 264 -27.96 -3.10 6.00
CA ARG A 264 -28.05 -4.56 6.06
C ARG A 264 -26.73 -5.25 5.68
N ASN A 265 -26.23 -6.12 6.56
CA ASN A 265 -25.38 -7.25 6.21
C ASN A 265 -25.67 -8.40 7.20
N PRO A 266 -26.27 -9.54 6.78
CA PRO A 266 -26.74 -10.58 7.71
C PRO A 266 -25.66 -11.54 8.22
N LEU A 267 -24.35 -11.22 8.11
CA LEU A 267 -23.27 -12.16 8.46
C LEU A 267 -22.27 -11.68 9.52
N ASN A 268 -22.48 -10.54 10.18
CA ASN A 268 -21.61 -10.12 11.28
C ASN A 268 -22.44 -9.59 12.45
N LEU A 269 -22.82 -10.51 13.35
CA LEU A 269 -23.38 -10.19 14.65
C LEU A 269 -22.25 -9.73 15.58
N PHE A 270 -21.90 -8.45 15.55
CA PHE A 270 -21.07 -7.85 16.59
C PHE A 270 -21.95 -7.04 17.54
N ILE A 271 -22.13 -7.60 18.73
CA ILE A 271 -22.71 -6.95 19.90
C ILE A 271 -21.72 -5.86 20.33
N THR A 272 -21.99 -4.60 20.01
CA THR A 272 -21.37 -3.49 20.73
C THR A 272 -22.28 -3.15 21.90
N ARG A 273 -21.78 -3.47 23.09
CA ARG A 273 -22.37 -3.15 24.38
C ARG A 273 -22.63 -1.64 24.42
N THR A 274 -23.89 -1.24 24.49
CA THR A 274 -24.27 0.16 24.76
C THR A 274 -23.62 0.57 26.08
N PHE A 275 -22.63 1.46 26.02
CA PHE A 275 -22.13 2.14 27.21
C PHE A 275 -23.24 3.05 27.71
N SER A 276 -23.90 2.62 28.79
CA SER A 276 -24.77 3.48 29.58
C SER A 276 -23.86 4.39 30.39
N ALA A 277 -23.91 5.70 30.14
CA ALA A 277 -23.29 6.67 31.03
C ALA A 277 -23.84 6.44 32.45
N ALA A 278 -22.95 5.99 33.35
CA ALA A 278 -23.30 5.77 34.74
C ALA A 278 -23.41 7.14 35.41
N ILE A 279 -24.63 7.54 35.75
CA ILE A 279 -24.84 8.69 36.64
C ILE A 279 -24.53 8.21 38.06
N GLY A 280 -23.36 8.58 38.58
CA GLY A 280 -23.01 8.37 39.98
C GLY A 280 -23.96 9.15 40.91
N PRO A 281 -24.31 8.62 42.10
CA PRO A 281 -25.29 9.23 43.00
C PRO A 281 -24.80 10.50 43.73
N TYR A 282 -23.59 10.97 43.45
CA TYR A 282 -23.06 12.23 43.98
C TYR A 282 -22.45 13.00 42.82
N GLY A 283 -23.00 14.18 42.53
CA GLY A 283 -22.64 15.05 41.40
C GLY A 283 -21.25 15.67 41.52
N GLN A 284 -20.20 14.84 41.63
CA GLN A 284 -18.85 15.24 41.28
C GLN A 284 -18.69 15.20 39.75
N PRO A 285 -18.00 16.17 39.14
CA PRO A 285 -17.57 16.03 37.77
C PRO A 285 -16.67 14.80 37.71
N VAL A 286 -17.15 13.73 37.08
CA VAL A 286 -16.30 12.61 36.71
C VAL A 286 -15.21 13.18 35.82
N ASP A 287 -13.96 12.93 36.17
CA ASP A 287 -12.80 13.48 35.48
C ASP A 287 -12.81 12.94 34.04
N GLY A 288 -13.42 13.70 33.11
CA GLY A 288 -13.57 13.32 31.70
C GLY A 288 -12.23 13.24 30.95
N SER A 289 -11.12 13.38 31.65
CA SER A 289 -9.74 13.22 31.20
C SER A 289 -9.36 11.75 31.07
N GLU A 290 -9.64 10.90 32.07
CA GLU A 290 -9.23 9.49 32.08
C GLU A 290 -9.95 8.69 30.99
N GLU A 291 -11.28 8.83 30.86
CA GLU A 291 -12.06 8.17 29.80
C GLU A 291 -11.64 8.65 28.39
N ASP A 292 -11.26 9.93 28.25
CA ASP A 292 -10.82 10.50 26.97
C ASP A 292 -9.40 10.03 26.60
N GLU A 293 -8.51 9.88 27.59
CA GLU A 293 -7.19 9.28 27.43
C GLU A 293 -7.29 7.80 27.02
N GLU A 294 -8.16 7.01 27.67
CA GLU A 294 -8.41 5.61 27.30
C GLU A 294 -9.01 5.48 25.89
N ALA A 295 -10.02 6.29 25.57
CA ALA A 295 -10.63 6.31 24.24
C ALA A 295 -9.61 6.70 23.15
N MET A 296 -8.72 7.63 23.46
CA MET A 296 -7.61 8.02 22.58
C MET A 296 -6.63 6.86 22.38
N GLN A 297 -6.23 6.16 23.44
CA GLN A 297 -5.33 4.99 23.33
C GLN A 297 -5.91 3.89 22.44
N GLN A 298 -7.22 3.60 22.58
CA GLN A 298 -7.88 2.61 21.72
C GLN A 298 -7.87 3.03 20.25
N LEU A 299 -8.09 4.32 19.96
CA LEU A 299 -8.04 4.86 18.60
C LEU A 299 -6.62 4.77 18.02
N VAL A 300 -5.59 5.08 18.83
CA VAL A 300 -4.18 4.97 18.44
C VAL A 300 -3.83 3.53 18.04
N LEU A 301 -4.15 2.56 18.89
CA LEU A 301 -3.86 1.14 18.62
C LEU A 301 -4.58 0.65 17.37
N ASN A 302 -5.84 1.04 17.18
CA ASN A 302 -6.61 0.69 16.00
C ASN A 302 -5.99 1.28 14.72
N ALA A 303 -5.59 2.56 14.74
CA ALA A 303 -4.92 3.22 13.63
C ALA A 303 -3.60 2.55 13.26
N GLN A 304 -2.76 2.22 14.26
CA GLN A 304 -1.50 1.49 14.06
C GLN A 304 -1.72 0.13 13.40
N ASN A 305 -2.68 -0.65 13.92
CA ASN A 305 -3.02 -1.96 13.38
C ASN A 305 -3.54 -1.87 11.93
N LEU A 306 -4.31 -0.82 11.61
CA LEU A 306 -4.80 -0.60 10.25
C LEU A 306 -3.65 -0.28 9.29
N MET A 307 -2.79 0.69 9.64
CA MET A 307 -1.65 1.09 8.80
C MET A 307 -0.69 -0.08 8.59
N GLN A 308 -0.44 -0.89 9.62
CA GLN A 308 0.39 -2.09 9.51
C GLN A 308 -0.25 -3.16 8.62
N SER A 309 -1.55 -3.42 8.75
CA SER A 309 -2.26 -4.41 7.92
C SER A 309 -2.27 -4.01 6.44
N VAL A 310 -2.41 -2.71 6.16
CA VAL A 310 -2.32 -2.16 4.79
C VAL A 310 -0.90 -2.31 4.25
N LYS A 311 0.13 -1.99 5.04
CA LYS A 311 1.54 -2.18 4.67
C LYS A 311 1.86 -3.63 4.33
N ASP A 312 1.43 -4.57 5.17
CA ASP A 312 1.60 -6.01 4.93
C ASP A 312 0.88 -6.46 3.66
N THR A 313 -0.32 -5.92 3.41
CA THR A 313 -1.11 -6.22 2.20
C THR A 313 -0.42 -5.72 0.95
N VAL A 314 0.16 -4.51 0.95
CA VAL A 314 0.93 -3.99 -0.20
C VAL A 314 2.14 -4.87 -0.50
N ARG A 315 2.90 -5.29 0.52
CA ARG A 315 4.05 -6.19 0.36
C ARG A 315 3.66 -7.58 -0.14
N ALA A 316 2.58 -8.15 0.40
CA ALA A 316 2.06 -9.43 -0.05
C ALA A 316 1.49 -9.34 -1.49
N ALA A 317 0.89 -8.21 -1.85
CA ALA A 317 0.39 -7.95 -3.19
C ALA A 317 1.54 -7.82 -4.20
N GLU A 318 2.60 -7.09 -3.86
CA GLU A 318 3.84 -7.03 -4.65
C GLU A 318 4.36 -8.43 -4.95
N ALA A 319 4.55 -9.25 -3.90
CA ALA A 319 5.02 -10.61 -4.05
C ALA A 319 4.07 -11.44 -4.94
N ALA A 320 2.77 -11.46 -4.63
CA ALA A 320 1.78 -12.26 -5.36
C ALA A 320 1.67 -11.86 -6.84
N SER A 321 1.95 -10.59 -7.16
CA SER A 321 1.90 -10.06 -8.53
C SER A 321 2.98 -10.66 -9.46
N ILE A 322 4.03 -11.27 -8.91
CA ILE A 322 5.09 -11.93 -9.70
C ILE A 322 4.57 -13.24 -10.31
N LYS A 323 3.58 -13.90 -9.68
CA LYS A 323 3.05 -15.21 -10.07
C LYS A 323 1.59 -15.10 -10.51
N ILE A 324 1.33 -14.26 -11.51
CA ILE A 324 -0.03 -14.02 -12.04
C ILE A 324 -0.29 -14.86 -13.29
N ARG A 325 -1.55 -15.28 -13.49
CA ARG A 325 -2.00 -15.95 -14.72
C ARG A 325 -1.76 -15.07 -15.95
N THR A 326 -1.26 -15.67 -17.03
CA THR A 326 -0.92 -14.98 -18.29
C THR A 326 -2.13 -14.35 -18.98
N ASN A 327 -3.32 -14.88 -18.78
CA ASN A 327 -4.59 -14.38 -19.33
C ASN A 327 -5.42 -13.57 -18.33
N SER A 328 -4.82 -13.12 -17.21
CA SER A 328 -5.55 -12.42 -16.14
C SER A 328 -6.11 -11.06 -16.57
N GLY A 329 -5.53 -10.41 -17.57
CA GLY A 329 -5.91 -9.05 -17.99
C GLY A 329 -5.62 -7.96 -16.96
N LEU A 330 -5.05 -8.31 -15.79
CA LEU A 330 -4.69 -7.36 -14.74
C LEU A 330 -3.49 -6.51 -15.20
N ARG A 331 -3.65 -5.19 -15.14
CA ARG A 331 -2.58 -4.21 -15.35
C ARG A 331 -2.22 -3.58 -14.01
N LEU A 332 -1.28 -4.21 -13.30
CA LEU A 332 -0.73 -3.70 -12.04
C LEU A 332 0.78 -3.56 -12.21
N ARG A 333 1.30 -2.34 -12.05
CA ARG A 333 2.73 -2.06 -12.27
C ARG A 333 3.46 -1.76 -10.97
N TRP A 334 4.51 -2.54 -10.68
CA TRP A 334 5.41 -2.32 -9.55
C TRP A 334 6.71 -1.69 -10.02
N ILE A 335 6.73 -0.36 -10.16
CA ILE A 335 7.94 0.40 -10.50
C ILE A 335 8.51 1.04 -9.23
N ARG A 336 9.79 0.79 -8.98
CA ARG A 336 10.58 1.54 -7.99
C ARG A 336 10.89 2.93 -8.53
N LYS A 337 10.59 3.96 -7.76
CA LYS A 337 10.98 5.32 -8.10
C LYS A 337 12.52 5.44 -8.07
N PRO A 338 13.13 6.05 -9.09
CA PRO A 338 14.57 6.26 -9.06
C PRO A 338 14.92 7.25 -7.95
N MET A 339 16.14 7.13 -7.43
CA MET A 339 16.61 7.96 -6.30
C MET A 339 16.42 9.46 -6.55
N TRP A 340 16.54 9.89 -7.82
CA TRP A 340 16.42 11.29 -8.21
C TRP A 340 15.00 11.85 -8.26
N SER A 341 13.95 11.02 -8.27
CA SER A 341 12.55 11.49 -8.20
C SER A 341 12.13 11.96 -6.80
N ASN A 342 13.05 11.90 -5.84
CA ASN A 342 12.87 12.40 -4.48
C ASN A 342 13.50 13.78 -4.24
N PHE A 343 14.20 14.35 -5.23
CA PHE A 343 14.78 15.69 -5.16
C PHE A 343 13.86 16.73 -5.78
#